data_AF-A0A1Y1RL28-F1
#
_entry.id   AF-A0A1Y1RL28-F1
#
_cell.length_a   1.000
_cell.length_b   1.000
_cell.length_c   1.000
_cell.angle_alpha   90.00
_cell.angle_beta   90.00
_cell.angle_gamma   90.00
#
_symmetry.space_group_name_H-M   'P 1'
#
loop_
_entity.id
_entity.type
_entity.pdbx_description
1 polymer ?
#
loop_
_entity_poly.entity_id
_entity_poly.type
_entity_poly.pdbx_seq_one_letter_code
_entity_poly.pdbx_strand_id
1 'polypeptide(L)'
;MKSIMGCFSLIILLPTLLISHAYAEDLWTTVSSDHSIYPFLERMQNRGIISPIGEIRPVTRREIIDRIIHISDRLEKIPDLLTDKERAQLSGFCIEFADELPKKYRVETQHARLRFNARQIDGRLHPRRLFVYTKDANGLYISVLFNERIVSRAFNREYDDELVFRHGGGVICRGYIGDKLGFYIRAANYLEQGTYEYNPKEQNVLPNFAKISGDRMTYDKTDAYFGLNVSPIYIKFGKDRVEWGPGFNGKLSLSDNAGSFTHLALTTRIGPVLATHLTGFLNSRTTTLQTDDQGNQWKETVGKYLAGHRAEVTIKSRAVIGAQEIIIYGNRGLEAAYLNPFNFYRSAEHDLHDKDNASMQLDATVFPAKNWRIHAVWFIDDLYMGKFFDHVFNNKFGLQAGFFYTGFPNIEIKAEYTRVDQWVYSHYLPINTFSHDDRILGHWIGPDSDDLFFEISYDLLPELKTALTFERIRSGDLSDFTIPYTERTTDSKRFLEGHVEREYRIGFHIDYEPFGETRARINLNLNDLKNKDHIVGKDAILICFVK
;
A
#
# COMPACT_ATOMS: atom_id res chain seq x y z
N MET A 1 47.11 59.65 37.85
CA MET A 1 45.73 60.16 38.05
C MET A 1 44.95 59.81 36.80
N LYS A 2 44.11 58.77 36.87
CA LYS A 2 42.64 58.88 37.08
C LYS A 2 41.97 59.42 35.80
N SER A 3 40.96 58.80 35.19
CA SER A 3 40.09 57.69 35.59
C SER A 3 39.01 57.59 34.50
N ILE A 4 38.70 56.40 33.98
CA ILE A 4 37.47 55.61 34.26
C ILE A 4 36.33 55.94 33.27
N MET A 5 35.92 55.01 32.39
CA MET A 5 35.15 53.76 32.60
C MET A 5 33.64 53.99 32.82
N GLY A 6 32.85 53.22 32.08
CA GLY A 6 31.39 53.10 32.15
C GLY A 6 30.86 52.59 30.81
N CYS A 7 31.15 51.36 30.37
CA CYS A 7 30.54 50.10 30.82
C CYS A 7 29.01 50.17 30.90
N PHE A 8 28.34 49.91 29.75
CA PHE A 8 27.09 49.16 29.75
C PHE A 8 27.32 47.86 28.98
N SER A 9 27.37 46.79 29.76
CA SER A 9 27.48 45.41 29.35
C SER A 9 26.19 44.99 28.64
N LEU A 10 26.27 44.62 27.36
CA LEU A 10 25.31 43.70 26.77
C LEU A 10 26.06 42.42 26.42
N ILE A 11 26.01 41.47 27.34
CA ILE A 11 26.37 40.08 27.10
C ILE A 11 25.35 39.55 26.10
N ILE A 12 25.69 39.61 24.81
CA ILE A 12 25.06 38.75 23.82
C ILE A 12 25.69 37.38 24.03
N LEU A 13 25.01 36.56 24.81
CA LEU A 13 25.11 35.11 24.71
C LEU A 13 24.86 34.76 23.24
N LEU A 14 25.94 34.52 22.49
CA LEU A 14 25.85 33.72 21.27
C LEU A 14 25.21 32.39 21.70
N PRO A 15 24.05 31.98 21.18
CA PRO A 15 23.89 30.58 20.94
C PRO A 15 24.91 30.27 19.86
N THR A 16 25.99 29.61 20.25
CA THR A 16 26.72 28.74 19.32
C THR A 16 25.69 27.79 18.76
N LEU A 17 25.05 28.19 17.66
CA LEU A 17 24.45 27.28 16.71
C LEU A 17 25.60 26.36 16.30
N LEU A 18 25.64 25.20 16.96
CA LEU A 18 26.14 23.99 16.37
C LEU A 18 25.37 23.85 15.04
N ILE A 19 25.93 24.43 13.98
CA ILE A 19 25.61 24.04 12.61
C ILE A 19 26.18 22.64 12.50
N SER A 20 25.43 21.67 13.03
CA SER A 20 25.51 20.31 12.53
C SER A 20 25.32 20.46 11.04
N HIS A 21 26.36 20.14 10.26
CA HIS A 21 26.22 19.95 8.83
C HIS A 21 25.27 18.76 8.66
N ALA A 22 23.97 19.03 8.69
CA ALA A 22 22.95 18.08 8.33
C ALA A 22 23.13 17.90 6.83
N TYR A 23 23.80 16.81 6.46
CA TYR A 23 23.73 16.31 5.10
C TYR A 23 22.23 16.21 4.78
N ALA A 24 21.74 17.00 3.83
CA ALA A 24 20.41 16.76 3.33
C ALA A 24 20.49 15.44 2.55
N GLU A 25 19.54 14.56 2.83
CA GLU A 25 19.46 13.21 2.27
C GLU A 25 18.05 13.04 1.71
N ASP A 26 17.84 12.02 0.88
CA ASP A 26 16.52 11.69 0.29
C ASP A 26 15.59 11.12 1.37
N LEU A 27 15.18 11.96 2.31
CA LEU A 27 14.44 11.59 3.51
C LEU A 27 12.93 11.74 3.32
N TRP A 28 12.52 12.54 2.34
CA TRP A 28 11.14 12.99 2.14
C TRP A 28 10.43 12.34 0.96
N THR A 29 11.08 11.42 0.26
CA THR A 29 10.38 10.44 -0.57
C THR A 29 9.89 9.27 0.28
N THR A 30 8.94 8.50 -0.24
CA THR A 30 8.40 7.31 0.44
C THR A 30 8.96 6.02 -0.13
N VAL A 31 9.08 5.00 0.71
CA VAL A 31 9.47 3.65 0.29
C VAL A 31 8.23 2.89 -0.15
N SER A 32 8.22 2.39 -1.39
CA SER A 32 7.08 1.66 -1.95
C SER A 32 6.63 0.51 -1.05
N SER A 33 5.32 0.36 -0.85
CA SER A 33 4.72 -0.59 0.10
C SER A 33 5.03 -2.07 -0.17
N ASP A 34 5.47 -2.40 -1.39
CA ASP A 34 5.89 -3.74 -1.80
C ASP A 34 7.36 -4.07 -1.49
N HIS A 35 8.12 -3.12 -0.93
CA HIS A 35 9.52 -3.31 -0.57
C HIS A 35 9.69 -4.28 0.61
N SER A 36 10.70 -5.14 0.51
CA SER A 36 11.07 -6.15 1.52
C SER A 36 11.42 -5.61 2.92
N ILE A 37 11.69 -4.31 3.06
CA ILE A 37 11.95 -3.69 4.36
C ILE A 37 10.71 -3.75 5.26
N TYR A 38 9.49 -3.68 4.70
CA TYR A 38 8.27 -3.71 5.50
C TYR A 38 8.10 -5.05 6.24
N PRO A 39 8.13 -6.22 5.57
CA PRO A 39 8.13 -7.51 6.27
C PRO A 39 9.23 -7.65 7.33
N PHE A 40 10.44 -7.16 7.06
CA PHE A 40 11.53 -7.18 8.04
C PHE A 40 11.21 -6.34 9.27
N LEU A 41 10.73 -5.10 9.08
CA LEU A 41 10.34 -4.22 10.18
C LEU A 41 9.14 -4.76 10.96
N GLU A 42 8.14 -5.33 10.29
CA GLU A 42 7.01 -6.01 10.93
C GLU A 42 7.49 -7.15 11.84
N ARG A 43 8.45 -7.96 11.38
CA ARG A 43 9.07 -9.00 12.23
C ARG A 43 9.79 -8.39 13.43
N MET A 44 10.57 -7.32 13.23
CA MET A 44 11.28 -6.64 14.32
C MET A 44 10.31 -6.04 15.36
N GLN A 45 9.16 -5.53 14.92
CA GLN A 45 8.07 -5.10 15.80
C GLN A 45 7.50 -6.27 16.59
N ASN A 46 7.18 -7.35 15.89
CA ASN A 46 6.56 -8.53 16.49
C ASN A 46 7.47 -9.11 17.59
N ARG A 47 8.78 -9.16 17.35
CA ARG A 47 9.80 -9.58 18.32
C ARG A 47 10.01 -8.59 19.48
N GLY A 48 9.42 -7.40 19.43
CA GLY A 48 9.56 -6.35 20.43
C GLY A 48 10.92 -5.63 20.39
N ILE A 49 11.57 -5.62 19.22
CA ILE A 49 12.87 -4.95 19.01
C ILE A 49 12.66 -3.47 18.75
N ILE A 50 11.63 -3.12 17.96
CA ILE A 50 11.24 -1.74 17.67
C ILE A 50 9.78 -1.50 18.08
N SER A 51 9.42 -0.22 18.23
CA SER A 51 8.01 0.16 18.39
C SER A 51 7.26 0.04 17.06
N PRO A 52 5.91 -0.12 17.10
CA PRO A 52 5.09 -0.12 15.89
C PRO A 52 5.33 1.14 15.04
N ILE A 53 5.42 0.96 13.73
CA ILE A 53 5.62 2.04 12.74
C ILE A 53 4.28 2.73 12.40
N GLY A 54 3.18 2.01 12.61
CA GLY A 54 1.84 2.43 12.25
C GLY A 54 1.21 1.56 11.17
N GLU A 55 -0.05 1.84 10.84
CA GLU A 55 -0.82 1.12 9.82
C GLU A 55 -1.12 2.01 8.59
N ILE A 56 -0.29 3.03 8.37
CA ILE A 56 -0.33 3.95 7.23
C ILE A 56 0.89 3.68 6.32
N ARG A 57 0.64 3.40 5.04
CA ARG A 57 1.69 3.17 4.04
C ARG A 57 1.40 3.94 2.74
N PRO A 58 2.45 4.28 1.96
CA PRO A 58 3.88 4.06 2.25
C PRO A 58 4.43 5.08 3.28
N VAL A 59 5.48 4.68 4.02
CA VAL A 59 6.17 5.57 4.97
C VAL A 59 7.36 6.28 4.31
N THR A 60 7.79 7.40 4.90
CA THR A 60 8.94 8.16 4.40
C THR A 60 10.23 7.38 4.57
N ARG A 61 11.21 7.63 3.69
CA ARG A 61 12.58 7.10 3.84
C ARG A 61 13.16 7.50 5.20
N ARG A 62 12.88 8.70 5.70
CA ARG A 62 13.27 9.13 7.05
C ARG A 62 12.85 8.14 8.13
N GLU A 63 11.57 7.76 8.12
CA GLU A 63 11.05 6.86 9.14
C GLU A 63 11.71 5.48 9.06
N ILE A 64 11.95 4.96 7.85
CA ILE A 64 12.70 3.69 7.66
C ILE A 64 14.12 3.79 8.21
N ILE A 65 14.85 4.86 7.88
CA ILE A 65 16.22 5.10 8.35
C ILE A 65 16.29 5.14 9.87
N ASP A 66 15.35 5.85 10.52
CA ASP A 66 15.27 5.93 11.98
C ASP A 66 15.05 4.54 12.62
N ARG A 67 14.31 3.63 11.96
CA ARG A 67 14.16 2.24 12.43
C ARG A 67 15.43 1.42 12.23
N ILE A 68 16.10 1.53 11.08
CA ILE A 68 17.37 0.83 10.80
C ILE A 68 18.43 1.22 11.83
N ILE A 69 18.58 2.52 12.11
CA ILE A 69 19.49 3.03 13.14
C ILE A 69 19.13 2.45 14.51
N HIS A 70 17.85 2.49 14.90
CA HIS A 70 17.42 1.97 16.20
C HIS A 70 17.74 0.48 16.38
N ILE A 71 17.48 -0.33 15.35
CA ILE A 71 17.80 -1.77 15.37
C ILE A 71 19.32 -1.97 15.48
N SER A 72 20.10 -1.19 14.72
CA SER A 72 21.56 -1.28 14.72
C SER A 72 22.16 -0.91 16.08
N ASP A 73 21.72 0.18 16.71
CA ASP A 73 22.16 0.57 18.06
C ASP A 73 21.79 -0.48 19.13
N ARG A 74 20.65 -1.14 18.96
CA ARG A 74 20.22 -2.22 19.86
C ARG A 74 21.08 -3.47 19.67
N LEU A 75 21.45 -3.80 18.44
CA LEU A 75 22.31 -4.94 18.12
C LEU A 75 23.74 -4.75 18.67
N GLU A 76 24.27 -3.53 18.65
CA GLU A 76 25.57 -3.22 19.28
C GLU A 76 25.59 -3.52 20.79
N LYS A 77 24.47 -3.27 21.47
CA LYS A 77 24.33 -3.51 22.92
C LYS A 77 23.99 -4.96 23.26
N ILE A 78 23.36 -5.68 22.33
CA ILE A 78 22.89 -7.06 22.52
C ILE A 78 23.31 -7.85 21.28
N PRO A 79 24.51 -8.46 21.28
CA PRO A 79 25.05 -9.12 20.09
C PRO A 79 24.17 -10.24 19.54
N ASP A 80 23.43 -10.95 20.39
CA ASP A 80 22.54 -12.06 20.00
C ASP A 80 21.08 -11.60 19.75
N LEU A 81 20.86 -10.30 19.55
CA LEU A 81 19.51 -9.76 19.32
C LEU A 81 18.87 -10.31 18.05
N LEU A 82 19.66 -10.51 16.99
CA LEU A 82 19.22 -10.96 15.68
C LEU A 82 19.84 -12.32 15.34
N THR A 83 19.08 -13.16 14.63
CA THR A 83 19.64 -14.37 13.99
C THR A 83 20.64 -13.98 12.91
N ASP A 84 21.45 -14.93 12.46
CA ASP A 84 22.40 -14.69 11.37
C ASP A 84 21.71 -14.21 10.08
N LYS A 85 20.50 -14.74 9.79
CA LYS A 85 19.72 -14.34 8.62
C LYS A 85 19.19 -12.92 8.75
N GLU A 86 18.64 -12.57 9.91
CA GLU A 86 18.14 -11.21 10.19
C GLU A 86 19.28 -10.19 10.20
N ARG A 87 20.46 -10.55 10.72
CA ARG A 87 21.64 -9.69 10.68
C ARG A 87 22.10 -9.45 9.24
N ALA A 88 22.09 -10.48 8.41
CA ALA A 88 22.41 -10.36 6.99
C ALA A 88 21.37 -9.50 6.23
N GLN A 89 20.08 -9.65 6.53
CA GLN A 89 19.01 -8.79 6.01
C GLN A 89 19.22 -7.33 6.42
N LEU A 90 19.46 -7.06 7.70
CA LEU A 90 19.76 -5.71 8.19
C LEU A 90 20.97 -5.10 7.47
N SER A 91 22.03 -5.88 7.29
CA SER A 91 23.22 -5.45 6.54
C SER A 91 22.89 -5.12 5.09
N GLY A 92 22.03 -5.91 4.43
CA GLY A 92 21.52 -5.63 3.09
C GLY A 92 20.81 -4.28 3.01
N PHE A 93 19.92 -3.99 3.97
CA PHE A 93 19.26 -2.68 4.05
C PHE A 93 20.26 -1.55 4.36
N CYS A 94 21.25 -1.77 5.23
CA CYS A 94 22.28 -0.76 5.47
C CYS A 94 23.10 -0.43 4.21
N ILE A 95 23.28 -1.38 3.30
CA ILE A 95 23.91 -1.16 1.99
C ILE A 95 22.95 -0.40 1.06
N GLU A 96 21.69 -0.79 1.00
CA GLU A 96 20.70 -0.17 0.12
C GLU A 96 20.47 1.31 0.44
N PHE A 97 20.38 1.61 1.74
CA PHE A 97 20.13 2.93 2.31
C PHE A 97 21.43 3.66 2.71
N ALA A 98 22.59 3.22 2.19
CA ALA A 98 23.90 3.73 2.62
C ALA A 98 24.10 5.23 2.38
N ASP A 99 23.40 5.83 1.41
CA ASP A 99 23.51 7.26 1.11
C ASP A 99 22.79 8.10 2.16
N GLU A 100 21.71 7.57 2.74
CA GLU A 100 20.86 8.22 3.75
C GLU A 100 21.20 7.80 5.19
N LEU A 101 22.19 6.92 5.39
CA LEU A 101 22.62 6.49 6.73
C LEU A 101 23.81 7.32 7.22
N PRO A 102 23.91 7.64 8.53
CA PRO A 102 25.13 8.18 9.11
C PRO A 102 26.33 7.24 8.90
N LYS A 103 27.54 7.79 8.77
CA LYS A 103 28.76 7.02 8.46
C LYS A 103 28.98 5.79 9.35
N LYS A 104 28.65 5.89 10.65
CA LYS A 104 28.76 4.80 11.64
C LYS A 104 28.02 3.52 11.22
N TYR A 105 26.87 3.64 10.56
CA TYR A 105 26.00 2.51 10.19
C TYR A 105 26.25 2.02 8.76
N ARG A 106 27.16 2.66 8.01
CA ARG A 106 27.48 2.27 6.64
C ARG A 106 28.41 1.05 6.65
N VAL A 107 28.16 0.08 5.77
CA VAL A 107 28.97 -1.14 5.68
C VAL A 107 30.26 -0.87 4.88
N GLU A 108 31.42 -1.06 5.51
CA GLU A 108 32.74 -0.94 4.87
C GLU A 108 33.22 -2.24 4.23
N THR A 109 34.01 -2.12 3.15
CA THR A 109 34.44 -3.24 2.29
C THR A 109 35.30 -4.34 2.92
N GLN A 110 35.88 -4.16 4.12
CA GLN A 110 36.94 -5.06 4.62
C GLN A 110 36.48 -6.50 4.98
N HIS A 111 35.17 -6.74 5.11
CA HIS A 111 34.62 -8.09 5.42
C HIS A 111 33.64 -8.65 4.37
N ALA A 112 33.33 -7.89 3.32
CA ALA A 112 32.40 -8.33 2.29
C ALA A 112 33.15 -9.12 1.20
N ARG A 113 33.31 -10.44 1.40
CA ARG A 113 33.71 -11.35 0.31
C ARG A 113 32.68 -11.23 -0.82
N LEU A 114 33.03 -10.46 -1.84
CA LEU A 114 32.47 -10.42 -3.21
C LEU A 114 30.99 -10.83 -3.31
N ARG A 115 30.09 -9.85 -3.16
CA ARG A 115 28.69 -9.98 -3.60
C ARG A 115 28.47 -9.08 -4.81
N PHE A 116 28.07 -9.69 -5.91
CA PHE A 116 27.92 -9.07 -7.23
C PHE A 116 26.88 -7.93 -7.21
N ASN A 117 27.08 -6.92 -8.06
CA ASN A 117 26.21 -5.76 -8.34
C ASN A 117 26.20 -4.55 -7.39
N ALA A 118 27.09 -4.45 -6.40
CA ALA A 118 27.38 -3.19 -5.71
C ALA A 118 28.54 -2.42 -6.38
N ARG A 119 28.50 -1.08 -6.39
CA ARG A 119 29.66 -0.24 -6.76
C ARG A 119 30.40 0.18 -5.49
N GLN A 120 31.73 0.13 -5.54
CA GLN A 120 32.56 0.72 -4.50
C GLN A 120 32.73 2.21 -4.80
N ILE A 121 32.28 3.07 -3.88
CA ILE A 121 32.45 4.53 -3.95
C ILE A 121 33.01 4.95 -2.58
N ASP A 122 34.16 5.63 -2.56
CA ASP A 122 34.83 6.07 -1.33
C ASP A 122 35.02 4.98 -0.26
N GLY A 123 35.31 3.73 -0.68
CA GLY A 123 35.49 2.59 0.22
C GLY A 123 34.19 1.96 0.77
N ARG A 124 33.02 2.36 0.24
CA ARG A 124 31.70 1.87 0.66
C ARG A 124 30.99 1.14 -0.47
N LEU A 125 30.12 0.19 -0.12
CA LEU A 125 29.26 -0.52 -1.09
C LEU A 125 27.92 0.19 -1.25
N HIS A 126 27.56 0.50 -2.50
CA HIS A 126 26.28 1.10 -2.86
C HIS A 126 25.57 0.26 -3.94
N PRO A 127 24.22 0.24 -3.99
CA PRO A 127 23.50 -0.34 -5.11
C PRO A 127 23.95 0.26 -6.44
N ARG A 128 24.03 -0.55 -7.50
CA ARG A 128 24.34 -0.05 -8.85
C ARG A 128 23.19 0.82 -9.37
N ARG A 129 23.36 2.13 -9.23
CA ARG A 129 22.53 3.15 -9.88
C ARG A 129 23.18 3.57 -11.19
N LEU A 130 22.35 3.92 -12.18
CA LEU A 130 22.83 4.41 -13.48
C LEU A 130 23.58 5.73 -13.30
N PHE A 131 22.99 6.63 -12.52
CA PHE A 131 23.54 7.94 -12.21
C PHE A 131 23.28 8.31 -10.75
N VAL A 132 24.27 8.92 -10.12
CA VAL A 132 24.19 9.47 -8.77
C VAL A 132 24.87 10.83 -8.79
N TYR A 133 24.15 11.84 -8.34
CA TYR A 133 24.67 13.17 -8.08
C TYR A 133 24.29 13.56 -6.65
N THR A 134 25.28 13.99 -5.88
CA THR A 134 25.05 14.59 -4.56
C THR A 134 25.99 15.78 -4.44
N LYS A 135 25.45 16.95 -4.10
CA LYS A 135 26.22 18.15 -3.83
C LYS A 135 25.50 19.03 -2.83
N ASP A 136 26.20 19.42 -1.78
CA ASP A 136 25.68 20.22 -0.68
C ASP A 136 24.40 19.59 -0.10
N ALA A 137 23.28 20.29 -0.20
CA ALA A 137 21.98 19.82 0.27
C ALA A 137 21.08 19.27 -0.86
N ASN A 138 21.64 18.85 -1.99
CA ASN A 138 20.87 18.40 -3.15
C ASN A 138 21.37 17.03 -3.63
N GLY A 139 20.43 16.17 -4.02
CA GLY A 139 20.74 14.86 -4.56
C GLY A 139 19.80 14.43 -5.66
N LEU A 140 20.33 13.67 -6.61
CA LEU A 140 19.62 13.09 -7.73
C LEU A 140 20.15 11.68 -7.99
N TYR A 141 19.24 10.72 -8.07
CA TYR A 141 19.49 9.32 -8.28
C TYR A 141 18.65 8.83 -9.45
N ILE A 142 19.29 8.16 -10.41
CA ILE A 142 18.61 7.57 -11.56
C ILE A 142 18.97 6.09 -11.64
N SER A 143 17.95 5.25 -11.75
CA SER A 143 18.03 3.81 -11.94
C SER A 143 17.24 3.41 -13.18
N VAL A 144 17.69 2.33 -13.84
CA VAL A 144 16.92 1.69 -14.91
C VAL A 144 15.95 0.70 -14.27
N LEU A 145 14.72 0.68 -14.75
CA LEU A 145 13.70 -0.29 -14.37
C LEU A 145 13.53 -1.30 -15.49
N PHE A 146 13.64 -2.57 -15.13
CA PHE A 146 13.28 -3.69 -15.99
C PHE A 146 12.28 -4.57 -15.25
N ASN A 147 11.19 -4.94 -15.90
CA ASN A 147 10.15 -5.77 -15.31
C ASN A 147 9.71 -6.83 -16.30
N GLU A 148 9.88 -8.08 -15.92
CA GLU A 148 9.41 -9.23 -16.68
C GLU A 148 8.39 -9.96 -15.83
N ARG A 149 7.28 -10.35 -16.44
CA ARG A 149 6.28 -11.18 -15.80
C ARG A 149 5.73 -12.20 -16.78
N ILE A 150 5.66 -13.44 -16.34
CA ILE A 150 5.07 -14.55 -17.09
C ILE A 150 3.89 -15.07 -16.28
N VAL A 151 2.73 -15.19 -16.90
CA VAL A 151 1.54 -15.79 -16.31
C VAL A 151 1.12 -16.94 -17.20
N SER A 152 1.03 -18.14 -16.63
CA SER A 152 0.46 -19.31 -17.30
C SER A 152 -0.71 -19.82 -16.46
N ARG A 153 -1.85 -20.07 -17.12
CA ARG A 153 -3.05 -20.62 -16.51
C ARG A 153 -3.49 -21.82 -17.32
N ALA A 154 -3.60 -22.97 -16.66
CA ALA A 154 -4.09 -24.19 -17.28
C ALA A 154 -5.47 -24.54 -16.71
N PHE A 155 -6.42 -24.86 -17.60
CA PHE A 155 -7.82 -25.15 -17.25
C PHE A 155 -8.15 -26.60 -17.59
N ASN A 156 -8.94 -27.28 -16.75
CA ASN A 156 -9.15 -28.72 -16.93
C ASN A 156 -10.21 -29.11 -17.98
N ARG A 157 -11.19 -28.25 -18.34
CA ARG A 157 -12.40 -28.74 -19.04
C ARG A 157 -13.14 -27.80 -20.00
N GLU A 158 -12.86 -26.50 -20.04
CA GLU A 158 -13.75 -25.57 -20.78
C GLU A 158 -13.08 -24.36 -21.44
N TYR A 159 -11.80 -24.11 -21.16
CA TYR A 159 -11.06 -22.94 -21.64
C TYR A 159 -9.71 -23.35 -22.20
N ASP A 160 -9.22 -22.59 -23.17
CA ASP A 160 -7.86 -22.73 -23.66
C ASP A 160 -6.86 -22.30 -22.58
N ASP A 161 -5.72 -22.98 -22.55
CA ASP A 161 -4.62 -22.59 -21.68
C ASP A 161 -4.15 -21.16 -22.03
N GLU A 162 -4.03 -20.31 -21.01
CA GLU A 162 -3.56 -18.95 -21.19
C GLU A 162 -2.07 -18.88 -20.86
N LEU A 163 -1.29 -18.27 -21.74
CA LEU A 163 0.10 -17.91 -21.52
C LEU A 163 0.29 -16.45 -21.92
N VAL A 164 0.58 -15.60 -20.94
CA VAL A 164 0.77 -14.16 -21.12
C VAL A 164 2.15 -13.76 -20.62
N PHE A 165 2.87 -13.04 -21.47
CA PHE A 165 4.13 -12.40 -21.17
C PHE A 165 3.91 -10.91 -21.03
N ARG A 166 4.51 -10.29 -20.01
CA ARG A 166 4.59 -8.85 -19.84
C ARG A 166 6.05 -8.44 -19.77
N HIS A 167 6.45 -7.60 -20.71
CA HIS A 167 7.75 -6.96 -20.77
C HIS A 167 7.60 -5.50 -20.35
N GLY A 168 8.49 -5.00 -19.51
CA GLY A 168 8.44 -3.66 -18.96
C GLY A 168 9.82 -3.02 -18.91
N GLY A 169 9.91 -1.80 -19.43
CA GLY A 169 11.15 -1.02 -19.44
C GLY A 169 10.88 0.42 -19.03
N GLY A 170 11.75 0.97 -18.19
CA GLY A 170 11.53 2.31 -17.64
C GLY A 170 12.71 2.88 -16.87
N VAL A 171 12.44 3.97 -16.18
CA VAL A 171 13.40 4.68 -15.33
C VAL A 171 12.76 5.01 -13.98
N ILE A 172 13.59 4.97 -12.94
CA ILE A 172 13.27 5.51 -11.63
C ILE A 172 14.21 6.68 -11.41
N CYS A 173 13.65 7.85 -11.17
CA CYS A 173 14.33 9.08 -10.83
C CYS A 173 13.85 9.52 -9.45
N ARG A 174 14.77 9.69 -8.51
CA ARG A 174 14.46 10.23 -7.18
C ARG A 174 15.51 11.22 -6.74
N GLY A 175 15.14 12.15 -5.88
CA GLY A 175 16.08 13.14 -5.39
C GLY A 175 15.47 14.07 -4.38
N TYR A 176 16.29 15.02 -3.96
CA TYR A 176 15.94 16.01 -2.96
C TYR A 176 16.62 17.34 -3.25
N ILE A 177 15.96 18.41 -2.81
CA ILE A 177 16.43 19.79 -2.88
C ILE A 177 16.35 20.39 -1.48
N GLY A 178 17.50 20.77 -0.94
CA GLY A 178 17.60 21.16 0.46
C GLY A 178 17.19 20.02 1.41
N ASP A 179 16.88 20.39 2.64
CA ASP A 179 16.48 19.51 3.73
C ASP A 179 14.95 19.31 3.82
N LYS A 180 14.17 19.81 2.84
CA LYS A 180 12.70 19.86 2.93
C LYS A 180 11.96 19.21 1.77
N LEU A 181 12.51 19.25 0.55
CA LEU A 181 11.81 18.79 -0.65
C LEU A 181 12.44 17.50 -1.16
N GLY A 182 11.63 16.45 -1.29
CA GLY A 182 11.95 15.23 -2.01
C GLY A 182 11.07 15.09 -3.25
N PHE A 183 11.57 14.45 -4.31
CA PHE A 183 10.80 14.13 -5.50
C PHE A 183 11.09 12.71 -5.96
N TYR A 184 10.07 12.08 -6.55
CA TYR A 184 10.13 10.72 -7.05
C TYR A 184 9.36 10.62 -8.36
N ILE A 185 9.91 9.90 -9.33
CA ILE A 185 9.30 9.57 -10.60
C ILE A 185 9.69 8.12 -10.94
N ARG A 186 8.70 7.26 -11.17
CA ARG A 186 8.86 5.96 -11.79
C ARG A 186 8.00 5.95 -13.04
N ALA A 187 8.63 5.91 -14.20
CA ALA A 187 7.94 5.86 -15.48
C ALA A 187 8.36 4.61 -16.25
N ALA A 188 7.39 3.83 -16.72
CA ALA A 188 7.64 2.60 -17.46
C ALA A 188 6.60 2.40 -18.57
N ASN A 189 7.04 1.81 -19.67
CA ASN A 189 6.17 1.27 -20.70
C ASN A 189 6.13 -0.25 -20.58
N TYR A 190 4.95 -0.81 -20.82
CA TYR A 190 4.70 -2.24 -20.79
C TYR A 190 4.14 -2.73 -22.13
N LEU A 191 4.55 -3.94 -22.49
CA LEU A 191 3.98 -4.74 -23.56
C LEU A 191 3.51 -6.06 -22.96
N GLU A 192 2.23 -6.35 -23.08
CA GLU A 192 1.64 -7.65 -22.83
C GLU A 192 1.35 -8.36 -24.15
N GLN A 193 1.69 -9.64 -24.24
CA GLN A 193 1.44 -10.48 -25.40
C GLN A 193 1.32 -11.96 -25.01
N GLY A 194 0.63 -12.78 -25.79
CA GLY A 194 0.45 -14.18 -25.42
C GLY A 194 -0.62 -14.91 -26.21
N THR A 195 -1.21 -15.93 -25.59
CA THR A 195 -2.36 -16.65 -26.17
C THR A 195 -3.70 -15.97 -25.87
N TYR A 196 -3.72 -14.97 -24.98
CA TYR A 196 -4.93 -14.23 -24.61
C TYR A 196 -5.25 -13.12 -25.62
N GLU A 197 -6.44 -13.17 -26.21
CA GLU A 197 -6.94 -12.09 -27.07
C GLU A 197 -7.60 -10.99 -26.25
N TYR A 198 -7.08 -9.77 -26.34
CA TYR A 198 -7.64 -8.62 -25.65
C TYR A 198 -8.76 -7.99 -26.47
N ASN A 199 -9.86 -7.62 -25.81
CA ASN A 199 -10.96 -6.93 -26.46
C ASN A 199 -10.59 -5.45 -26.73
N PRO A 200 -10.50 -5.00 -28.00
CA PRO A 200 -10.13 -3.61 -28.31
C PRO A 200 -11.14 -2.59 -27.77
N LYS A 201 -12.38 -3.00 -27.50
CA LYS A 201 -13.39 -2.12 -26.90
C LYS A 201 -13.09 -1.76 -25.44
N GLU A 202 -12.21 -2.51 -24.77
CA GLU A 202 -11.79 -2.28 -23.39
C GLU A 202 -10.60 -1.31 -23.28
N GLN A 203 -10.08 -0.81 -24.40
CA GLN A 203 -8.91 0.06 -24.45
C GLN A 203 -9.05 1.31 -23.56
N ASN A 204 -10.26 1.88 -23.49
CA ASN A 204 -10.58 3.06 -22.67
C ASN A 204 -11.13 2.71 -21.27
N VAL A 205 -11.19 1.42 -20.95
CA VAL A 205 -11.84 0.87 -19.76
C VAL A 205 -10.80 0.25 -18.81
N LEU A 206 -9.58 0.00 -19.30
CA LEU A 206 -8.46 -0.47 -18.49
C LEU A 206 -7.89 0.68 -17.61
N PRO A 207 -7.29 0.36 -16.44
CA PRO A 207 -6.77 1.37 -15.50
C PRO A 207 -5.68 2.30 -16.05
N ASN A 208 -5.14 1.99 -17.22
CA ASN A 208 -4.33 2.93 -18.00
C ASN A 208 -4.86 2.85 -19.42
N PHE A 209 -4.82 3.98 -20.15
CA PHE A 209 -5.08 3.95 -21.58
C PHE A 209 -4.13 2.94 -22.21
N ALA A 210 -4.70 1.83 -22.67
CA ALA A 210 -3.93 0.81 -23.36
C ALA A 210 -3.99 1.09 -24.86
N LYS A 211 -3.16 0.41 -25.63
CA LYS A 211 -3.36 0.23 -27.06
C LYS A 211 -3.41 -1.26 -27.29
N ILE A 212 -4.56 -1.73 -27.77
CA ILE A 212 -4.85 -3.14 -27.96
C ILE A 212 -4.80 -3.46 -29.46
N SER A 213 -4.16 -4.58 -29.81
CA SER A 213 -4.09 -5.10 -31.17
C SER A 213 -3.99 -6.62 -31.12
N GLY A 214 -5.14 -7.30 -31.17
CA GLY A 214 -5.21 -8.77 -31.11
C GLY A 214 -4.73 -9.30 -29.76
N ASP A 215 -3.70 -10.13 -29.80
CA ASP A 215 -3.03 -10.72 -28.65
C ASP A 215 -2.08 -9.76 -27.92
N ARG A 216 -1.95 -8.51 -28.38
CA ARG A 216 -1.01 -7.52 -27.83
C ARG A 216 -1.71 -6.35 -27.16
N MET A 217 -1.16 -5.93 -26.04
CA MET A 217 -1.58 -4.74 -25.30
C MET A 217 -0.37 -3.95 -24.84
N THR A 218 -0.27 -2.67 -25.23
CA THR A 218 0.77 -1.76 -24.72
C THR A 218 0.17 -0.66 -23.86
N TYR A 219 0.81 -0.32 -22.76
CA TYR A 219 0.38 0.78 -21.89
C TYR A 219 1.56 1.34 -21.11
N ASP A 220 1.45 2.58 -20.66
CA ASP A 220 2.41 3.17 -19.74
C ASP A 220 1.88 3.15 -18.30
N LYS A 221 2.80 3.22 -17.35
CA LYS A 221 2.52 3.53 -15.95
C LYS A 221 3.53 4.52 -15.43
N THR A 222 3.01 5.57 -14.80
CA THR A 222 3.83 6.58 -14.13
C THR A 222 3.32 6.83 -12.73
N ASP A 223 4.21 6.67 -11.75
CA ASP A 223 4.05 7.19 -10.39
C ASP A 223 4.99 8.37 -10.24
N ALA A 224 4.49 9.52 -9.82
CA ALA A 224 5.28 10.73 -9.70
C ALA A 224 4.72 11.64 -8.62
N TYR A 225 5.56 12.06 -7.69
CA TYR A 225 5.15 12.94 -6.59
C TYR A 225 6.32 13.75 -6.05
N PHE A 226 5.99 14.79 -5.30
CA PHE A 226 6.92 15.43 -4.39
C PHE A 226 6.44 15.33 -2.94
N GLY A 227 7.39 15.33 -2.03
CA GLY A 227 7.17 15.41 -0.58
C GLY A 227 7.83 16.66 -0.03
N LEU A 228 7.10 17.45 0.74
CA LEU A 228 7.58 18.67 1.39
C LEU A 228 7.43 18.55 2.90
N ASN A 229 8.53 18.66 3.63
CA ASN A 229 8.52 18.73 5.08
C ASN A 229 8.38 20.18 5.56
N VAL A 230 7.21 20.48 6.11
CA VAL A 230 6.89 21.72 6.83
C VAL A 230 6.58 21.35 8.28
N SER A 231 7.61 20.91 9.01
CA SER A 231 7.49 20.36 10.36
C SER A 231 6.53 21.17 11.25
N PRO A 232 5.56 20.52 11.92
CA PRO A 232 5.40 19.06 12.09
C PRO A 232 4.58 18.35 10.99
N ILE A 233 4.33 19.00 9.86
CA ILE A 233 3.49 18.48 8.76
C ILE A 233 4.38 18.03 7.60
N TYR A 234 4.19 16.81 7.14
CA TYR A 234 4.68 16.29 5.87
C TYR A 234 3.56 16.37 4.83
N ILE A 235 3.83 17.08 3.74
CA ILE A 235 2.91 17.27 2.62
C ILE A 235 3.39 16.38 1.47
N LYS A 236 2.51 15.57 0.90
CA LYS A 236 2.80 14.79 -0.30
C LYS A 236 1.78 15.12 -1.37
N PHE A 237 2.24 15.40 -2.59
CA PHE A 237 1.36 15.63 -3.73
C PHE A 237 1.87 14.92 -4.97
N GLY A 238 0.99 14.17 -5.61
CA GLY A 238 1.25 13.46 -6.86
C GLY A 238 0.56 12.10 -6.90
N LYS A 239 0.94 11.26 -7.86
CA LYS A 239 0.41 9.90 -8.03
C LYS A 239 1.31 8.90 -7.31
N ASP A 240 0.76 8.26 -6.28
CA ASP A 240 1.38 7.15 -5.57
C ASP A 240 0.30 6.28 -4.91
N ARG A 241 0.70 5.17 -4.30
CA ARG A 241 -0.16 4.26 -3.53
C ARG A 241 -0.53 4.87 -2.18
N VAL A 242 -1.70 4.49 -1.67
CA VAL A 242 -2.16 4.78 -0.32
C VAL A 242 -2.77 3.51 0.26
N GLU A 243 -2.29 3.11 1.43
CA GLU A 243 -2.78 1.92 2.13
C GLU A 243 -2.99 2.24 3.61
N TRP A 244 -4.20 1.99 4.11
CA TRP A 244 -4.61 2.20 5.50
C TRP A 244 -5.20 0.92 6.08
N GLY A 245 -4.55 0.40 7.13
CA GLY A 245 -5.03 -0.72 7.93
C GLY A 245 -4.03 -1.86 8.07
N PRO A 246 -4.26 -2.77 9.04
CA PRO A 246 -3.28 -3.78 9.46
C PRO A 246 -3.29 -5.08 8.67
N GLY A 247 -4.23 -5.27 7.73
CA GLY A 247 -4.48 -6.55 7.08
C GLY A 247 -3.29 -7.12 6.29
N PHE A 248 -3.15 -8.45 6.30
CA PHE A 248 -2.06 -9.17 5.63
C PHE A 248 -2.38 -9.47 4.17
N ASN A 249 -3.59 -9.94 3.89
CA ASN A 249 -4.05 -10.40 2.59
C ASN A 249 -5.04 -9.43 1.94
N GLY A 250 -4.85 -8.13 2.20
CA GLY A 250 -5.76 -7.06 1.79
C GLY A 250 -6.17 -6.21 2.99
N LYS A 251 -6.53 -4.95 2.74
CA LYS A 251 -7.05 -4.03 3.77
C LYS A 251 -8.52 -3.73 3.49
N LEU A 252 -9.35 -3.65 4.54
CA LEU A 252 -10.77 -3.34 4.37
C LEU A 252 -11.04 -1.92 3.88
N SER A 253 -10.21 -0.92 4.22
CA SER A 253 -10.45 0.45 3.77
C SER A 253 -9.62 0.87 2.55
N LEU A 254 -8.35 1.24 2.71
CA LEU A 254 -7.49 1.56 1.55
C LEU A 254 -6.45 0.47 1.41
N SER A 255 -6.55 -0.31 0.34
CA SER A 255 -5.65 -1.41 0.01
C SER A 255 -4.84 -1.12 -1.24
N ASP A 256 -3.94 -2.04 -1.59
CA ASP A 256 -3.16 -2.01 -2.82
C ASP A 256 -3.93 -2.54 -4.04
N ASN A 257 -5.20 -2.91 -3.90
CA ASN A 257 -6.02 -3.48 -4.97
C ASN A 257 -6.25 -2.50 -6.13
N ALA A 258 -6.62 -1.26 -5.83
CA ALA A 258 -6.95 -0.24 -6.83
C ALA A 258 -5.73 0.40 -7.51
N GLY A 259 -4.52 0.17 -7.00
CA GLY A 259 -3.30 0.80 -7.50
C GLY A 259 -3.13 2.25 -7.04
N SER A 260 -2.18 2.96 -7.66
CA SER A 260 -1.85 4.35 -7.33
C SER A 260 -2.81 5.34 -7.98
N PHE A 261 -3.12 6.42 -7.26
CA PHE A 261 -3.94 7.53 -7.76
C PHE A 261 -3.33 8.86 -7.33
N THR A 262 -3.66 9.92 -8.06
CA THR A 262 -3.19 11.28 -7.72
C THR A 262 -3.84 11.73 -6.42
N HIS A 263 -3.05 12.22 -5.47
CA HIS A 263 -3.56 12.69 -4.20
C HIS A 263 -2.70 13.80 -3.59
N LEU A 264 -3.32 14.57 -2.70
CA LEU A 264 -2.68 15.42 -1.70
C LEU A 264 -2.84 14.74 -0.34
N ALA A 265 -1.73 14.50 0.36
CA ALA A 265 -1.74 13.99 1.74
C ALA A 265 -1.03 14.96 2.69
N LEU A 266 -1.64 15.20 3.84
CA LEU A 266 -1.09 16.00 4.94
C LEU A 266 -0.93 15.10 6.15
N THR A 267 0.30 14.73 6.48
CA THR A 267 0.60 13.79 7.55
C THR A 267 1.35 14.48 8.69
N THR A 268 0.92 14.28 9.93
CA THR A 268 1.60 14.82 11.11
C THR A 268 1.76 13.74 12.17
N ARG A 269 2.90 13.77 12.88
CA ARG A 269 3.16 12.90 14.02
C ARG A 269 3.45 13.76 15.23
N ILE A 270 2.62 13.63 16.26
CA ILE A 270 2.75 14.35 17.53
C ILE A 270 2.75 13.34 18.66
N GLY A 271 3.94 13.08 19.24
CA GLY A 271 4.12 12.05 20.24
C GLY A 271 3.69 10.67 19.72
N PRO A 272 2.77 9.96 20.40
CA PRO A 272 2.30 8.64 19.96
C PRO A 272 1.25 8.69 18.85
N VAL A 273 0.75 9.89 18.49
CA VAL A 273 -0.33 10.07 17.52
C VAL A 273 0.26 10.31 16.13
N LEU A 274 -0.22 9.55 15.15
CA LEU A 274 -0.01 9.77 13.72
C LEU A 274 -1.37 10.10 13.11
N ALA A 275 -1.48 11.23 12.42
CA ALA A 275 -2.69 11.64 11.72
C ALA A 275 -2.37 11.98 10.27
N THR A 276 -3.26 11.62 9.36
CA THR A 276 -3.17 11.95 7.95
C THR A 276 -4.53 12.41 7.43
N HIS A 277 -4.52 13.47 6.62
CA HIS A 277 -5.64 13.86 5.77
C HIS A 277 -5.27 13.61 4.32
N LEU A 278 -6.24 13.19 3.52
CA LEU A 278 -6.08 12.78 2.13
C LEU A 278 -7.17 13.41 1.27
N THR A 279 -6.78 14.04 0.17
CA THR A 279 -7.66 14.39 -0.95
C THR A 279 -7.16 13.66 -2.19
N GLY A 280 -7.92 12.68 -2.68
CA GLY A 280 -7.62 11.85 -3.85
C GLY A 280 -8.45 12.26 -5.07
N PHE A 281 -7.84 12.12 -6.23
CA PHE A 281 -8.44 12.32 -7.54
C PHE A 281 -8.56 10.94 -8.20
N LEU A 282 -9.79 10.47 -8.36
CA LEU A 282 -10.09 9.13 -8.84
C LEU A 282 -10.69 9.18 -10.24
N ASN A 283 -10.39 8.17 -11.03
CA ASN A 283 -11.10 7.89 -12.27
C ASN A 283 -12.37 7.06 -12.00
N SER A 284 -13.47 7.45 -12.64
CA SER A 284 -14.73 6.71 -12.61
C SER A 284 -14.98 5.91 -13.89
N ARG A 285 -15.77 4.85 -13.74
CA ARG A 285 -16.55 4.15 -14.79
C ARG A 285 -17.57 4.99 -15.56
N THR A 286 -18.02 6.08 -14.95
CA THR A 286 -19.19 6.81 -15.43
C THR A 286 -18.80 7.81 -16.49
N THR A 287 -19.41 7.70 -17.67
CA THR A 287 -19.19 8.65 -18.76
C THR A 287 -20.44 9.45 -19.09
N THR A 288 -20.28 10.73 -19.40
CA THR A 288 -21.31 11.55 -20.04
C THR A 288 -21.08 11.61 -21.55
N LEU A 289 -22.17 11.69 -22.32
CA LEU A 289 -22.09 11.92 -23.76
C LEU A 289 -21.96 13.44 -23.99
N GLN A 290 -20.86 13.84 -24.60
CA GLN A 290 -20.63 15.20 -25.05
C GLN A 290 -20.96 15.31 -26.54
N THR A 291 -21.36 16.50 -26.98
CA THR A 291 -21.64 16.81 -28.38
C THR A 291 -21.09 18.20 -28.68
N ASP A 292 -20.28 18.35 -29.72
CA ASP A 292 -19.80 19.66 -30.16
C ASP A 292 -20.84 20.36 -31.06
N ASP A 293 -20.55 21.61 -31.41
CA ASP A 293 -21.39 22.43 -32.28
C ASP A 293 -21.56 21.84 -33.70
N GLN A 294 -20.72 20.88 -34.10
CA GLN A 294 -20.75 20.19 -35.39
C GLN A 294 -21.52 18.86 -35.32
N GLY A 295 -22.03 18.48 -34.13
CA GLY A 295 -22.73 17.23 -33.90
C GLY A 295 -21.82 16.03 -33.67
N ASN A 296 -20.50 16.21 -33.55
CA ASN A 296 -19.59 15.13 -33.19
C ASN A 296 -19.78 14.79 -31.71
N GLN A 297 -19.89 13.49 -31.41
CA GLN A 297 -20.11 13.01 -30.06
C GLN A 297 -18.89 12.25 -29.53
N TRP A 298 -18.58 12.45 -28.25
CA TRP A 298 -17.59 11.65 -27.54
C TRP A 298 -18.06 11.35 -26.12
N LYS A 299 -17.50 10.32 -25.51
CA LYS A 299 -17.72 10.01 -24.10
C LYS A 299 -16.64 10.68 -23.27
N GLU A 300 -17.05 11.34 -22.20
CA GLU A 300 -16.14 11.96 -21.24
C GLU A 300 -16.33 11.33 -19.86
N THR A 301 -15.25 10.95 -19.21
CA THR A 301 -15.28 10.40 -17.85
C THR A 301 -15.64 11.48 -16.84
N VAL A 302 -16.60 11.18 -15.97
CA VAL A 302 -17.03 12.08 -14.92
C VAL A 302 -16.02 12.09 -13.77
N GLY A 303 -15.66 13.29 -13.31
CA GLY A 303 -14.74 13.48 -12.19
C GLY A 303 -15.24 12.81 -10.91
N LYS A 304 -14.33 12.12 -10.23
CA LYS A 304 -14.55 11.44 -8.95
C LYS A 304 -13.41 11.76 -8.01
N TYR A 305 -13.74 11.90 -6.73
CA TYR A 305 -12.83 12.32 -5.69
C TYR A 305 -13.00 11.45 -4.47
N LEU A 306 -11.94 11.41 -3.68
CA LEU A 306 -11.90 10.81 -2.36
C LEU A 306 -11.45 11.89 -1.40
N ALA A 307 -12.11 12.02 -0.27
CA ALA A 307 -11.53 12.70 0.89
C ALA A 307 -11.49 11.73 2.05
N GLY A 308 -10.41 11.77 2.83
CA GLY A 308 -10.23 10.87 3.95
C GLY A 308 -9.43 11.51 5.07
N HIS A 309 -9.66 11.07 6.28
CA HIS A 309 -8.72 11.29 7.37
C HIS A 309 -8.58 10.02 8.20
N ARG A 310 -7.35 9.77 8.66
CA ARG A 310 -7.02 8.66 9.55
C ARG A 310 -6.17 9.19 10.69
N ALA A 311 -6.48 8.77 11.90
CA ALA A 311 -5.66 8.99 13.07
C ALA A 311 -5.40 7.65 13.78
N GLU A 312 -4.18 7.45 14.23
CA GLU A 312 -3.81 6.30 15.03
C GLU A 312 -2.91 6.68 16.20
N VAL A 313 -3.05 5.97 17.31
CA VAL A 313 -2.28 6.19 18.53
C VAL A 313 -1.54 4.93 18.94
N THR A 314 -0.23 5.06 19.14
CA THR A 314 0.63 3.99 19.66
C THR A 314 0.68 4.03 21.19
N ILE A 315 0.08 3.03 21.85
CA ILE A 315 -0.01 2.93 23.30
C ILE A 315 1.12 2.04 23.82
N LYS A 316 2.11 2.63 24.51
CA LYS A 316 3.22 1.95 25.20
C LYS A 316 3.96 0.92 24.34
N SER A 317 4.04 1.14 23.02
CA SER A 317 4.62 0.21 22.04
C SER A 317 3.99 -1.19 22.04
N ARG A 318 2.76 -1.34 22.54
CA ARG A 318 2.03 -2.61 22.67
C ARG A 318 0.71 -2.64 21.92
N ALA A 319 0.16 -1.48 21.58
CA ALA A 319 -1.05 -1.40 20.76
C ALA A 319 -0.98 -0.19 19.84
N VAL A 320 -1.54 -0.33 18.65
CA VAL A 320 -1.87 0.76 17.73
C VAL A 320 -3.38 0.72 17.58
N ILE A 321 -4.06 1.82 17.94
CA ILE A 321 -5.50 1.96 17.77
C ILE A 321 -5.73 3.02 16.71
N GLY A 322 -6.42 2.66 15.64
CA GLY A 322 -6.70 3.51 14.49
C GLY A 322 -8.20 3.79 14.34
N ALA A 323 -8.50 4.99 13.87
CA ALA A 323 -9.82 5.39 13.41
C ALA A 323 -9.69 6.20 12.13
N GLN A 324 -10.65 6.05 11.24
CA GLN A 324 -10.67 6.80 9.99
C GLN A 324 -12.07 6.95 9.42
N GLU A 325 -12.20 7.96 8.57
CA GLU A 325 -13.40 8.27 7.80
C GLU A 325 -12.98 8.57 6.37
N ILE A 326 -13.73 8.05 5.41
CA ILE A 326 -13.50 8.26 3.97
C ILE A 326 -14.84 8.57 3.31
N ILE A 327 -14.84 9.55 2.41
CA ILE A 327 -15.99 9.89 1.58
C ILE A 327 -15.62 9.86 0.10
N ILE A 328 -16.44 9.18 -0.69
CA ILE A 328 -16.35 9.16 -2.15
C ILE A 328 -17.47 10.01 -2.72
N TYR A 329 -17.10 10.94 -3.60
CA TYR A 329 -18.03 11.84 -4.24
C TYR A 329 -17.60 12.12 -5.68
N GLY A 330 -18.55 12.45 -6.53
CA GLY A 330 -18.27 12.76 -7.94
C GLY A 330 -19.36 13.58 -8.59
N ASN A 331 -19.22 13.75 -9.89
CA ASN A 331 -20.12 14.56 -10.72
C ASN A 331 -20.23 16.04 -10.27
N ARG A 332 -19.14 16.57 -9.69
CA ARG A 332 -18.96 17.97 -9.29
C ARG A 332 -17.47 18.25 -9.04
N GLY A 333 -17.11 19.51 -8.75
CA GLY A 333 -15.75 19.88 -8.37
C GLY A 333 -15.39 19.47 -6.93
N LEU A 334 -14.18 19.86 -6.49
CA LEU A 334 -13.75 19.66 -5.10
C LEU A 334 -14.71 20.34 -4.13
N GLU A 335 -15.04 19.63 -3.05
CA GLU A 335 -15.97 20.09 -2.03
C GLU A 335 -15.22 20.67 -0.83
N ALA A 336 -15.47 21.95 -0.51
CA ALA A 336 -14.75 22.66 0.55
C ALA A 336 -14.96 22.00 1.92
N ALA A 337 -16.15 21.46 2.18
CA ALA A 337 -16.43 20.74 3.41
C ALA A 337 -15.53 19.50 3.60
N TYR A 338 -15.14 18.85 2.50
CA TYR A 338 -14.29 17.66 2.50
C TYR A 338 -12.79 17.96 2.42
N LEU A 339 -12.40 19.20 2.09
CA LEU A 339 -11.00 19.65 2.16
C LEU A 339 -10.56 20.00 3.58
N ASN A 340 -11.50 20.19 4.52
CA ASN A 340 -11.18 20.52 5.90
C ASN A 340 -10.78 19.24 6.69
N PRO A 341 -9.51 19.11 7.13
CA PRO A 341 -9.01 17.90 7.79
C PRO A 341 -9.60 17.66 9.19
N PHE A 342 -10.31 18.64 9.76
CA PHE A 342 -10.97 18.54 11.07
C PHE A 342 -12.47 18.30 10.98
N ASN A 343 -13.03 18.31 9.76
CA ASN A 343 -14.46 18.12 9.58
C ASN A 343 -14.84 16.65 9.76
N PHE A 344 -16.04 16.40 10.29
CA PHE A 344 -16.61 15.07 10.38
C PHE A 344 -17.48 14.83 9.14
N TYR A 345 -17.02 13.97 8.24
CA TYR A 345 -17.58 13.86 6.89
C TYR A 345 -18.99 13.33 6.87
N ARG A 346 -19.41 12.48 7.80
CA ARG A 346 -20.81 12.03 7.86
C ARG A 346 -21.76 13.20 8.16
N SER A 347 -21.36 14.13 9.02
CA SER A 347 -22.16 15.34 9.24
C SER A 347 -22.13 16.25 8.01
N ALA A 348 -20.96 16.40 7.38
CA ALA A 348 -20.83 17.23 6.19
C ALA A 348 -21.63 16.66 5.00
N GLU A 349 -21.70 15.33 4.87
CA GLU A 349 -22.51 14.63 3.88
C GLU A 349 -24.01 14.97 4.05
N HIS A 350 -24.51 14.90 5.29
CA HIS A 350 -25.89 15.27 5.61
C HIS A 350 -26.17 16.74 5.23
N ASP A 351 -25.25 17.66 5.54
CA ASP A 351 -25.35 19.07 5.14
C ASP A 351 -25.34 19.25 3.60
N LEU A 352 -24.72 18.31 2.88
CA LEU A 352 -24.65 18.26 1.42
C LEU A 352 -25.75 17.40 0.77
N HIS A 353 -26.78 17.04 1.54
CA HIS A 353 -28.00 16.35 1.13
C HIS A 353 -27.83 14.86 0.76
N ASP A 354 -26.99 14.12 1.49
CA ASP A 354 -26.91 12.64 1.46
C ASP A 354 -26.69 12.06 0.05
N LYS A 355 -25.77 12.65 -0.71
CA LYS A 355 -25.47 12.24 -2.09
C LYS A 355 -24.25 11.34 -2.22
N ASP A 356 -23.42 11.28 -1.20
CA ASP A 356 -22.07 10.75 -1.28
C ASP A 356 -21.95 9.42 -0.54
N ASN A 357 -20.81 8.76 -0.70
CA ASN A 357 -20.57 7.47 -0.07
C ASN A 357 -19.58 7.63 1.07
N ALA A 358 -20.09 7.80 2.29
CA ALA A 358 -19.29 7.94 3.51
C ALA A 358 -19.07 6.58 4.17
N SER A 359 -17.83 6.28 4.54
CA SER A 359 -17.45 5.06 5.27
C SER A 359 -16.54 5.40 6.45
N MET A 360 -16.55 4.54 7.47
CA MET A 360 -15.71 4.64 8.66
C MET A 360 -15.00 3.32 8.94
N GLN A 361 -13.87 3.38 9.62
CA GLN A 361 -13.20 2.18 10.12
C GLN A 361 -12.61 2.44 11.50
N LEU A 362 -12.72 1.43 12.36
CA LEU A 362 -11.96 1.30 13.59
C LEU A 362 -11.08 0.06 13.52
N ASP A 363 -9.82 0.20 13.92
CA ASP A 363 -8.88 -0.92 13.96
C ASP A 363 -7.99 -0.89 15.20
N ALA A 364 -7.53 -2.08 15.59
CA ALA A 364 -6.61 -2.27 16.68
C ALA A 364 -5.59 -3.34 16.31
N THR A 365 -4.30 -3.00 16.37
CA THR A 365 -3.18 -3.94 16.33
C THR A 365 -2.59 -4.03 17.73
N VAL A 366 -2.51 -5.23 18.29
CA VAL A 366 -2.01 -5.48 19.65
C VAL A 366 -0.86 -6.49 19.61
N PHE A 367 0.15 -6.23 20.44
CA PHE A 367 1.31 -7.09 20.66
C PHE A 367 1.24 -7.68 22.08
N PRO A 368 0.41 -8.72 22.33
CA PRO A 368 0.13 -9.21 23.68
C PRO A 368 1.36 -9.82 24.36
N ALA A 369 2.28 -10.39 23.57
CA ALA A 369 3.55 -10.92 24.01
C ALA A 369 4.59 -10.77 22.90
N LYS A 370 5.87 -11.02 23.20
CA LYS A 370 6.90 -11.11 22.15
C LYS A 370 6.49 -12.18 21.13
N ASN A 371 6.76 -11.88 19.87
CA ASN A 371 6.47 -12.69 18.70
C ASN A 371 4.99 -12.84 18.36
N TRP A 372 4.07 -12.17 19.07
CA TRP A 372 2.64 -12.16 18.75
C TRP A 372 2.18 -10.77 18.32
N ARG A 373 1.55 -10.70 17.14
CA ARG A 373 0.77 -9.57 16.67
C ARG A 373 -0.63 -10.08 16.36
N ILE A 374 -1.64 -9.42 16.89
CA ILE A 374 -3.05 -9.71 16.61
C ILE A 374 -3.68 -8.40 16.16
N HIS A 375 -4.53 -8.44 15.14
CA HIS A 375 -5.29 -7.28 14.72
C HIS A 375 -6.76 -7.60 14.52
N ALA A 376 -7.57 -6.56 14.66
CA ALA A 376 -8.98 -6.57 14.34
C ALA A 376 -9.37 -5.25 13.68
N VAL A 377 -10.29 -5.31 12.73
CA VAL A 377 -10.79 -4.18 11.94
C VAL A 377 -12.30 -4.31 11.86
N TRP A 378 -12.99 -3.20 12.07
CA TRP A 378 -14.41 -3.05 11.82
C TRP A 378 -14.61 -1.89 10.83
N PHE A 379 -15.05 -2.24 9.63
CA PHE A 379 -15.39 -1.30 8.55
C PHE A 379 -16.90 -1.09 8.52
N ILE A 380 -17.33 0.16 8.37
CA ILE A 380 -18.71 0.60 8.43
C ILE A 380 -18.97 1.44 7.18
N ASP A 381 -19.80 0.94 6.27
CA ASP A 381 -20.16 1.64 5.04
C ASP A 381 -21.48 2.40 5.21
N ASP A 382 -22.48 1.76 5.81
CA ASP A 382 -23.72 2.41 6.25
C ASP A 382 -24.13 1.89 7.62
N LEU A 383 -24.67 2.77 8.46
CA LEU A 383 -25.07 2.45 9.83
C LEU A 383 -26.44 3.05 10.18
N TYR A 384 -27.42 2.19 10.36
CA TYR A 384 -28.71 2.57 10.93
C TYR A 384 -28.74 2.25 12.44
N MET A 385 -28.35 3.23 13.26
CA MET A 385 -28.20 3.08 14.72
C MET A 385 -29.44 2.46 15.41
N GLY A 386 -30.66 2.79 14.96
CA GLY A 386 -31.90 2.26 15.54
C GLY A 386 -32.14 0.77 15.32
N LYS A 387 -31.37 0.12 14.44
CA LYS A 387 -31.45 -1.31 14.12
C LYS A 387 -30.07 -1.96 14.14
N PHE A 388 -29.17 -1.50 15.01
CA PHE A 388 -27.77 -1.94 15.06
C PHE A 388 -27.62 -3.48 15.09
N PHE A 389 -28.45 -4.17 15.87
CA PHE A 389 -28.42 -5.63 16.01
C PHE A 389 -29.27 -6.37 14.98
N ASP A 390 -30.00 -5.68 14.11
CA ASP A 390 -30.86 -6.31 13.12
C ASP A 390 -30.09 -6.61 11.83
N HIS A 391 -30.49 -7.68 11.16
CA HIS A 391 -30.00 -8.03 9.83
C HIS A 391 -30.73 -7.23 8.74
N VAL A 392 -30.66 -5.91 8.80
CA VAL A 392 -31.20 -5.01 7.77
C VAL A 392 -30.14 -4.62 6.75
N PHE A 393 -30.56 -4.44 5.50
CA PHE A 393 -29.65 -4.06 4.41
C PHE A 393 -28.94 -2.71 4.65
N ASN A 394 -29.53 -1.82 5.44
CA ASN A 394 -28.94 -0.52 5.80
C ASN A 394 -27.66 -0.65 6.62
N ASN A 395 -27.44 -1.76 7.32
CA ASN A 395 -26.22 -1.97 8.07
C ASN A 395 -25.22 -2.71 7.18
N LYS A 396 -24.17 -2.04 6.73
CA LYS A 396 -23.17 -2.61 5.82
C LYS A 396 -21.82 -2.62 6.52
N PHE A 397 -21.31 -3.82 6.82
CA PHE A 397 -20.12 -4.00 7.63
C PHE A 397 -19.07 -4.87 6.95
N GLY A 398 -17.80 -4.51 7.17
CA GLY A 398 -16.66 -5.39 6.96
C GLY A 398 -16.01 -5.74 8.30
N LEU A 399 -15.56 -6.97 8.45
CA LEU A 399 -14.80 -7.43 9.61
C LEU A 399 -13.53 -8.11 9.13
N GLN A 400 -12.39 -7.79 9.73
CA GLN A 400 -11.14 -8.47 9.45
C GLN A 400 -10.42 -8.72 10.77
N ALA A 401 -9.94 -9.94 10.98
CA ALA A 401 -9.17 -10.31 12.15
C ALA A 401 -8.05 -11.26 11.77
N GLY A 402 -6.85 -11.03 12.29
CA GLY A 402 -5.71 -11.85 11.96
C GLY A 402 -4.68 -11.91 13.07
N PHE A 403 -3.76 -12.86 12.95
CA PHE A 403 -2.58 -12.94 13.79
C PHE A 403 -1.32 -13.18 12.96
N PHE A 404 -0.19 -12.72 13.49
CA PHE A 404 1.15 -12.96 12.97
C PHE A 404 2.06 -13.41 14.10
N TYR A 405 2.67 -14.58 13.92
CA TYR A 405 3.55 -15.22 14.88
C TYR A 405 4.96 -15.41 14.32
N THR A 406 5.98 -15.00 15.09
CA THR A 406 7.42 -15.09 14.72
C THR A 406 8.25 -15.82 15.78
N GLY A 407 7.65 -16.70 16.57
CA GLY A 407 8.34 -17.30 17.72
C GLY A 407 9.32 -18.41 17.38
N PHE A 408 9.26 -18.92 16.15
CA PHE A 408 10.20 -19.92 15.65
C PHE A 408 11.29 -19.24 14.81
N PRO A 409 12.57 -19.68 14.90
CA PRO A 409 13.65 -19.06 14.14
C PRO A 409 13.42 -19.11 12.63
N ASN A 410 13.41 -17.94 11.99
CA ASN A 410 13.24 -17.75 10.55
C ASN A 410 11.91 -18.27 9.97
N ILE A 411 10.93 -18.58 10.82
CA ILE A 411 9.59 -19.01 10.42
C ILE A 411 8.59 -17.92 10.82
N GLU A 412 7.69 -17.60 9.89
CA GLU A 412 6.57 -16.71 10.09
C GLU A 412 5.28 -17.47 9.85
N ILE A 413 4.30 -17.27 10.72
CA ILE A 413 2.96 -17.84 10.57
C ILE A 413 1.96 -16.69 10.60
N LYS A 414 1.12 -16.60 9.56
CA LYS A 414 0.03 -15.63 9.48
C LYS A 414 -1.28 -16.36 9.25
N ALA A 415 -2.33 -15.90 9.89
CA ALA A 415 -3.69 -16.28 9.54
C ALA A 415 -4.59 -15.05 9.61
N GLU A 416 -5.56 -14.98 8.71
CA GLU A 416 -6.50 -13.87 8.62
C GLU A 416 -7.87 -14.38 8.18
N TYR A 417 -8.92 -13.81 8.77
CA TYR A 417 -10.28 -13.97 8.32
C TYR A 417 -10.84 -12.60 7.99
N THR A 418 -11.30 -12.42 6.75
CA THR A 418 -11.98 -11.22 6.28
C THR A 418 -13.40 -11.58 5.88
N ARG A 419 -14.39 -10.83 6.34
CA ARG A 419 -15.78 -10.90 5.91
C ARG A 419 -16.23 -9.52 5.45
N VAL A 420 -16.88 -9.47 4.30
CA VAL A 420 -17.47 -8.25 3.75
C VAL A 420 -18.95 -8.55 3.49
N ASP A 421 -19.84 -7.83 4.18
CA ASP A 421 -21.27 -8.00 4.01
C ASP A 421 -21.73 -7.53 2.61
N GLN A 422 -22.97 -7.88 2.28
CA GLN A 422 -23.67 -7.41 1.09
C GLN A 422 -23.62 -5.89 0.96
N TRP A 423 -23.49 -5.42 -0.28
CA TRP A 423 -23.53 -4.01 -0.67
C TRP A 423 -22.41 -3.12 -0.11
N VAL A 424 -21.47 -3.65 0.66
CA VAL A 424 -20.25 -2.90 1.03
C VAL A 424 -19.49 -2.53 -0.25
N TYR A 425 -18.96 -1.31 -0.31
CA TYR A 425 -18.29 -0.70 -1.48
C TYR A 425 -19.22 -0.32 -2.65
N SER A 426 -20.49 -0.74 -2.62
CA SER A 426 -21.49 -0.36 -3.61
C SER A 426 -22.16 0.96 -3.24
N HIS A 427 -22.84 1.59 -4.20
CA HIS A 427 -23.62 2.79 -3.94
C HIS A 427 -24.80 2.89 -4.91
N TYR A 428 -25.87 3.59 -4.52
CA TYR A 428 -27.06 3.77 -5.39
C TYR A 428 -26.75 4.64 -6.62
N LEU A 429 -25.77 5.52 -6.52
CA LEU A 429 -25.17 6.24 -7.65
C LEU A 429 -23.87 5.53 -8.06
N PRO A 430 -23.77 4.96 -9.27
CA PRO A 430 -22.57 4.23 -9.73
C PRO A 430 -21.26 5.04 -9.66
N ILE A 431 -21.34 6.35 -9.87
CA ILE A 431 -20.19 7.27 -9.78
C ILE A 431 -19.54 7.28 -8.38
N ASN A 432 -20.31 6.97 -7.32
CA ASN A 432 -19.87 7.04 -5.93
C ASN A 432 -19.56 5.67 -5.31
N THR A 433 -19.43 4.61 -6.13
CA THR A 433 -18.88 3.32 -5.68
C THR A 433 -17.50 3.49 -5.03
N PHE A 434 -17.12 2.64 -4.08
CA PHE A 434 -15.85 2.75 -3.36
C PHE A 434 -14.69 2.15 -4.19
N SER A 435 -14.38 2.82 -5.32
CA SER A 435 -13.54 2.27 -6.37
C SER A 435 -12.73 3.33 -7.13
N HIS A 436 -11.66 2.88 -7.78
CA HIS A 436 -10.84 3.64 -8.72
C HIS A 436 -10.51 2.74 -9.92
N ASP A 437 -10.79 3.20 -11.14
CA ASP A 437 -10.63 2.40 -12.38
C ASP A 437 -11.38 1.04 -12.37
N ASP A 438 -12.59 1.02 -11.76
CA ASP A 438 -13.39 -0.15 -11.34
C ASP A 438 -12.61 -1.23 -10.59
N ARG A 439 -11.67 -0.81 -9.76
CA ARG A 439 -11.11 -1.65 -8.72
C ARG A 439 -11.52 -1.10 -7.38
N ILE A 440 -11.98 -1.99 -6.52
CA ILE A 440 -12.35 -1.67 -5.14
C ILE A 440 -11.13 -1.08 -4.44
N LEU A 441 -11.31 0.07 -3.78
CA LEU A 441 -10.25 0.70 -2.99
C LEU A 441 -9.92 -0.11 -1.72
N GLY A 442 -10.92 -0.79 -1.15
CA GLY A 442 -10.81 -1.69 0.00
C GLY A 442 -10.38 -3.12 -0.36
N HIS A 443 -10.92 -4.11 0.35
CA HIS A 443 -10.49 -5.49 0.21
C HIS A 443 -10.92 -6.08 -1.13
N TRP A 444 -10.03 -6.83 -1.78
CA TRP A 444 -10.21 -7.31 -3.16
C TRP A 444 -11.29 -8.40 -3.33
N ILE A 445 -11.81 -8.97 -2.24
CA ILE A 445 -12.86 -10.01 -2.28
C ILE A 445 -14.24 -9.46 -2.61
N GLY A 446 -14.42 -8.13 -2.50
CA GLY A 446 -15.69 -7.48 -2.78
C GLY A 446 -16.79 -7.76 -1.76
N PRO A 447 -18.02 -7.28 -2.02
CA PRO A 447 -19.18 -7.51 -1.16
C PRO A 447 -19.60 -8.98 -1.10
N ASP A 448 -20.49 -9.28 -0.16
CA ASP A 448 -21.12 -10.58 0.06
C ASP A 448 -20.15 -11.77 -0.01
N SER A 449 -18.98 -11.59 0.60
CA SER A 449 -17.86 -12.51 0.48
C SER A 449 -17.09 -12.66 1.78
N ASP A 450 -16.43 -13.80 1.96
CA ASP A 450 -15.37 -13.96 2.95
C ASP A 450 -14.13 -14.67 2.42
N ASP A 451 -13.02 -14.41 3.10
CA ASP A 451 -11.72 -15.01 2.87
C ASP A 451 -11.16 -15.54 4.20
N LEU A 452 -10.72 -16.79 4.20
CA LEU A 452 -9.91 -17.40 5.23
C LEU A 452 -8.52 -17.70 4.66
N PHE A 453 -7.54 -16.92 5.09
CA PHE A 453 -6.16 -16.98 4.62
C PHE A 453 -5.22 -17.54 5.69
N PHE A 454 -4.27 -18.36 5.26
CA PHE A 454 -3.20 -18.89 6.09
C PHE A 454 -1.89 -18.91 5.30
N GLU A 455 -0.79 -18.47 5.93
CA GLU A 455 0.56 -18.50 5.37
C GLU A 455 1.54 -19.03 6.41
N ILE A 456 2.40 -19.96 5.99
CA ILE A 456 3.65 -20.26 6.68
C ILE A 456 4.77 -19.91 5.74
N SER A 457 5.71 -19.08 6.19
CA SER A 457 6.91 -18.75 5.43
C SER A 457 8.19 -19.01 6.19
N TYR A 458 9.25 -19.29 5.44
CA TYR A 458 10.57 -19.62 5.95
C TYR A 458 11.63 -18.86 5.17
N ASP A 459 12.50 -18.12 5.85
CA ASP A 459 13.69 -17.56 5.18
C ASP A 459 14.69 -18.69 4.99
N LEU A 460 14.81 -19.22 3.78
CA LEU A 460 15.78 -20.25 3.46
C LEU A 460 17.19 -19.68 3.52
N LEU A 461 17.39 -18.51 2.91
CA LEU A 461 18.59 -17.65 2.96
C LEU A 461 18.16 -16.22 3.33
N PRO A 462 19.09 -15.33 3.73
CA PRO A 462 18.72 -13.92 4.01
C PRO A 462 17.98 -13.24 2.85
N GLU A 463 18.34 -13.62 1.62
CA GLU A 463 17.81 -13.09 0.36
C GLU A 463 16.72 -13.99 -0.25
N LEU A 464 16.44 -15.18 0.31
CA LEU A 464 15.53 -16.17 -0.27
C LEU A 464 14.50 -16.62 0.74
N LYS A 465 13.25 -16.20 0.53
CA LYS A 465 12.08 -16.59 1.34
C LYS A 465 11.20 -17.55 0.56
N THR A 466 10.69 -18.58 1.22
CA THR A 466 9.66 -19.46 0.67
C THR A 466 8.40 -19.39 1.52
N ALA A 467 7.23 -19.57 0.91
CA ALA A 467 5.96 -19.61 1.64
C ALA A 467 5.03 -20.68 1.08
N LEU A 468 4.26 -21.29 1.97
CA LEU A 468 3.10 -22.12 1.65
C LEU A 468 1.86 -21.37 2.12
N THR A 469 0.87 -21.23 1.24
CA THR A 469 -0.38 -20.56 1.53
C THR A 469 -1.56 -21.51 1.33
N PHE A 470 -2.58 -21.31 2.15
CA PHE A 470 -3.91 -21.88 1.98
C PHE A 470 -4.92 -20.75 2.08
N GLU A 471 -5.87 -20.71 1.15
CA GLU A 471 -6.91 -19.69 1.09
C GLU A 471 -8.25 -20.35 0.79
N ARG A 472 -9.30 -19.93 1.48
CA ARG A 472 -10.68 -20.29 1.15
C ARG A 472 -11.52 -19.03 1.00
N ILE A 473 -11.94 -18.78 -0.22
CA ILE A 473 -12.82 -17.65 -0.56
C ILE A 473 -14.21 -18.19 -0.79
N ARG A 474 -15.22 -17.46 -0.31
CA ARG A 474 -16.63 -17.71 -0.63
C ARG A 474 -17.26 -16.42 -1.05
N SER A 475 -18.07 -16.49 -2.09
CA SER A 475 -18.80 -15.34 -2.62
C SER A 475 -20.25 -15.74 -2.90
N GLY A 476 -21.20 -14.92 -2.46
CA GLY A 476 -22.61 -15.03 -2.82
C GLY A 476 -22.96 -14.28 -4.11
N ASP A 477 -24.21 -14.39 -4.54
CA ASP A 477 -24.72 -13.82 -5.81
C ASP A 477 -24.62 -12.28 -5.85
N LEU A 478 -24.48 -11.61 -4.69
CA LEU A 478 -24.36 -10.15 -4.57
C LEU A 478 -22.90 -9.69 -4.37
N SER A 479 -21.94 -10.44 -4.93
CA SER A 479 -20.51 -10.14 -4.82
C SER A 479 -19.98 -9.08 -5.79
N ASP A 480 -20.80 -8.65 -6.76
CA ASP A 480 -20.48 -7.56 -7.67
C ASP A 480 -20.77 -6.19 -7.04
N PHE A 481 -19.72 -5.43 -6.73
CA PHE A 481 -19.81 -4.10 -6.14
C PHE A 481 -20.39 -3.03 -7.07
N THR A 482 -20.50 -3.32 -8.38
CA THR A 482 -21.06 -2.38 -9.36
C THR A 482 -22.58 -2.38 -9.36
N ILE A 483 -23.21 -3.41 -8.80
CA ILE A 483 -24.66 -3.49 -8.65
C ILE A 483 -25.09 -2.48 -7.57
N PRO A 484 -26.01 -1.55 -7.87
CA PRO A 484 -26.53 -0.61 -6.87
C PRO A 484 -27.40 -1.32 -5.83
N TYR A 485 -27.27 -0.94 -4.55
CA TYR A 485 -28.12 -1.50 -3.47
C TYR A 485 -29.63 -1.19 -3.59
N THR A 486 -30.01 -0.33 -4.54
CA THR A 486 -31.41 -0.09 -4.92
C THR A 486 -32.03 -1.25 -5.70
N GLU A 487 -31.22 -2.13 -6.28
CA GLU A 487 -31.67 -3.35 -6.96
C GLU A 487 -32.00 -4.49 -5.99
N ARG A 488 -31.91 -4.25 -4.68
CA ARG A 488 -32.32 -5.22 -3.66
C ARG A 488 -33.78 -5.64 -3.82
N THR A 489 -34.05 -6.90 -3.51
CA THR A 489 -35.40 -7.47 -3.55
C THR A 489 -36.05 -7.60 -2.17
N THR A 490 -35.26 -7.52 -1.09
CA THR A 490 -35.74 -7.61 0.30
C THR A 490 -35.05 -6.60 1.23
N ASP A 491 -35.69 -6.26 2.35
CA ASP A 491 -35.12 -5.38 3.37
C ASP A 491 -34.23 -6.11 4.40
N SER A 492 -34.25 -7.45 4.38
CA SER A 492 -33.38 -8.28 5.21
C SER A 492 -32.11 -8.67 4.45
N LYS A 493 -30.95 -8.61 5.11
CA LYS A 493 -29.70 -9.12 4.53
C LYS A 493 -29.42 -10.55 4.99
N ARG A 494 -28.88 -11.39 4.11
CA ARG A 494 -28.39 -12.73 4.42
C ARG A 494 -26.98 -12.91 3.89
N PHE A 495 -26.00 -13.02 4.77
CA PHE A 495 -24.61 -13.22 4.37
C PHE A 495 -24.41 -14.48 3.50
N LEU A 496 -23.68 -14.33 2.39
CA LEU A 496 -23.54 -15.30 1.30
C LEU A 496 -24.92 -15.63 0.70
N GLU A 497 -25.54 -14.65 0.07
CA GLU A 497 -26.86 -14.81 -0.55
C GLU A 497 -26.79 -15.61 -1.84
N GLY A 498 -27.89 -16.30 -2.15
CA GLY A 498 -28.02 -17.06 -3.37
C GLY A 498 -27.07 -18.27 -3.41
N HIS A 499 -26.40 -18.43 -4.54
CA HIS A 499 -25.52 -19.55 -4.82
C HIS A 499 -24.10 -19.21 -4.42
N VAL A 500 -23.55 -19.99 -3.48
CA VAL A 500 -22.21 -19.72 -2.98
C VAL A 500 -21.17 -20.38 -3.88
N GLU A 501 -20.42 -19.54 -4.59
CA GLU A 501 -19.15 -19.91 -5.21
C GLU A 501 -18.11 -20.11 -4.10
N ARG A 502 -17.28 -21.16 -4.22
CA ARG A 502 -16.18 -21.41 -3.28
C ARG A 502 -14.90 -21.64 -4.06
N GLU A 503 -13.84 -20.97 -3.66
CA GLU A 503 -12.51 -21.17 -4.20
C GLU A 503 -11.58 -21.62 -3.07
N TYR A 504 -10.91 -22.75 -3.28
CA TYR A 504 -9.85 -23.24 -2.41
C TYR A 504 -8.52 -23.11 -3.13
N ARG A 505 -7.61 -22.28 -2.61
CA ARG A 505 -6.28 -22.08 -3.19
C ARG A 505 -5.21 -22.67 -2.30
N ILE A 506 -4.29 -23.41 -2.91
CA ILE A 506 -3.03 -23.82 -2.29
C ILE A 506 -1.90 -23.18 -3.08
N GLY A 507 -1.12 -22.33 -2.43
CA GLY A 507 -0.04 -21.58 -3.06
C GLY A 507 1.34 -21.98 -2.54
N PHE A 508 2.32 -22.02 -3.43
CA PHE A 508 3.74 -22.09 -3.09
C PHE A 508 4.46 -20.89 -3.70
N HIS A 509 5.14 -20.13 -2.85
CA HIS A 509 5.80 -18.88 -3.21
C HIS A 509 7.30 -18.98 -2.95
N ILE A 510 8.09 -18.50 -3.90
CA ILE A 510 9.53 -18.26 -3.75
C ILE A 510 9.76 -16.78 -4.03
N ASP A 511 10.44 -16.12 -3.11
CA ASP A 511 10.82 -14.72 -3.22
C ASP A 511 12.32 -14.60 -3.03
N TYR A 512 13.01 -14.16 -4.08
CA TYR A 512 14.46 -14.03 -4.09
C TYR A 512 14.86 -12.58 -4.37
N GLU A 513 15.51 -11.95 -3.40
CA GLU A 513 16.00 -10.58 -3.47
C GLU A 513 17.53 -10.56 -3.29
N PRO A 514 18.30 -10.95 -4.32
CA PRO A 514 19.75 -11.08 -4.22
C PRO A 514 20.46 -9.76 -3.97
N PHE A 515 19.86 -8.62 -4.35
CA PHE A 515 20.47 -7.30 -4.25
C PHE A 515 19.43 -6.18 -4.26
N GLY A 516 19.29 -5.45 -3.14
CA GLY A 516 18.49 -4.22 -3.03
C GLY A 516 17.18 -4.29 -3.82
N GLU A 517 16.98 -3.36 -4.75
CA GLU A 517 15.76 -3.22 -5.56
C GLU A 517 15.53 -4.33 -6.62
N THR A 518 16.35 -5.39 -6.69
CA THR A 518 16.13 -6.50 -7.64
C THR A 518 15.58 -7.73 -6.98
N ARG A 519 14.45 -8.18 -7.53
CA ARG A 519 13.63 -9.24 -6.97
C ARG A 519 13.13 -10.16 -8.06
N ALA A 520 13.16 -11.45 -7.81
CA ALA A 520 12.54 -12.49 -8.61
C ALA A 520 11.52 -13.23 -7.74
N ARG A 521 10.29 -13.38 -8.24
CA ARG A 521 9.23 -14.09 -7.53
C ARG A 521 8.72 -15.24 -8.38
N ILE A 522 8.41 -16.36 -7.75
CA ILE A 522 7.70 -17.47 -8.39
C ILE A 522 6.51 -17.79 -7.51
N ASN A 523 5.32 -17.81 -8.09
CA ASN A 523 4.08 -18.18 -7.42
C ASN A 523 3.42 -19.31 -8.19
N LEU A 524 3.20 -20.44 -7.52
CA LEU A 524 2.46 -21.59 -8.02
C LEU A 524 1.17 -21.68 -7.23
N ASN A 525 0.02 -21.66 -7.88
CA ASN A 525 -1.27 -21.80 -7.21
C ASN A 525 -2.09 -22.91 -7.87
N LEU A 526 -2.67 -23.77 -7.04
CA LEU A 526 -3.70 -24.73 -7.42
C LEU A 526 -5.03 -24.24 -6.83
N ASN A 527 -6.01 -24.01 -7.69
CA ASN A 527 -7.31 -23.49 -7.30
C ASN A 527 -8.39 -24.53 -7.65
N ASP A 528 -9.15 -24.99 -6.64
CA ASP A 528 -10.38 -25.79 -6.82
C ASP A 528 -11.60 -24.87 -6.63
N LEU A 529 -12.34 -24.67 -7.71
CA LEU A 529 -13.51 -23.82 -7.80
C LEU A 529 -14.77 -24.68 -7.77
N LYS A 530 -15.70 -24.36 -6.87
CA LYS A 530 -17.02 -24.97 -6.73
C LYS A 530 -18.11 -23.97 -7.02
N ASN A 531 -19.07 -24.37 -7.84
CA ASN A 531 -20.13 -23.48 -8.33
C ASN A 531 -19.59 -22.18 -8.96
N LYS A 532 -18.59 -22.32 -9.85
CA LYS A 532 -17.99 -21.19 -10.56
C LYS A 532 -19.07 -20.35 -11.26
N ASP A 533 -18.89 -19.05 -11.26
CA ASP A 533 -19.81 -18.03 -11.77
C ASP A 533 -21.20 -18.13 -11.11
N HIS A 534 -21.25 -18.60 -9.86
CA HIS A 534 -22.48 -18.87 -9.11
C HIS A 534 -23.41 -19.93 -9.74
N ILE A 535 -22.90 -20.77 -10.64
CA ILE A 535 -23.69 -21.81 -11.31
C ILE A 535 -23.52 -23.16 -10.59
N VAL A 536 -24.61 -23.68 -10.01
CA VAL A 536 -24.58 -24.94 -9.23
C VAL A 536 -24.01 -26.10 -10.05
N GLY A 537 -23.00 -26.78 -9.50
CA GLY A 537 -22.35 -27.93 -10.12
C GLY A 537 -21.34 -27.60 -11.21
N LYS A 538 -21.15 -26.32 -11.55
CA LYS A 538 -20.08 -25.86 -12.45
C LYS A 538 -18.76 -25.80 -11.67
N ASP A 539 -18.07 -26.93 -11.58
CA ASP A 539 -16.78 -27.05 -10.89
C ASP A 539 -15.61 -26.91 -11.87
N ALA A 540 -14.50 -26.31 -11.42
CA ALA A 540 -13.29 -26.16 -12.23
C ALA A 540 -12.02 -26.31 -11.39
N ILE A 541 -10.95 -26.78 -12.02
CA ILE A 541 -9.59 -26.74 -11.43
C ILE A 541 -8.75 -25.84 -12.32
N LEU A 542 -8.07 -24.88 -11.69
CA LEU A 542 -7.16 -23.94 -12.32
C LEU A 542 -5.76 -24.09 -11.70
N ILE A 543 -4.75 -24.26 -12.54
CA ILE A 543 -3.35 -24.17 -12.14
C ILE A 543 -2.80 -22.85 -12.67
N CYS A 544 -2.30 -22.00 -11.78
CA CYS A 544 -1.74 -20.70 -12.10
C CYS A 544 -0.26 -20.65 -11.74
N PHE A 545 0.58 -20.40 -12.73
CA PHE A 545 2.01 -20.13 -12.59
C PHE A 545 2.27 -18.65 -12.87
N VAL A 546 2.90 -17.95 -11.93
CA VAL A 546 3.36 -16.58 -12.13
C VAL A 546 4.85 -16.50 -11.81
N LYS A 547 5.64 -15.95 -12.73
CA LYS A 547 7.07 -15.67 -12.55
C LYS A 547 7.37 -14.21 -12.84
#